data_AF-A0A8H7PS89-F1
#
_entry.id   AF-A0A8H7PS89-F1
#
_cell.length_a   1.000
_cell.length_b   1.000
_cell.length_c   1.000
_cell.angle_alpha   90.00
_cell.angle_beta   90.00
_cell.angle_gamma   90.00
#
_symmetry.space_group_name_H-M   'P 1'
#
loop_
_entity.id
_entity.type
_entity.pdbx_description
1 polymer ?
#
loop_
_entity_poly.entity_id
_entity_poly.type
_entity_poly.pdbx_seq_one_letter_code
_entity_poly.pdbx_strand_id
1 'polypeptide(L)'
;MPNTKSKSQEPRPKQKRGRKRRNIRDDEEDPIPETSDHDAESSVLMSTSNIQASKKKKWTPLTSDARKHIQSLLNAALLSSYSAAPNQKPAPEVQHALNDVVRRIDRKLHRTLVPVSTKEKTFDREQLTSQNAALQVAVMSEVEENMILQQQIETELNELQREEEELQRLRQKNRNAARSSDLFDVGEASQGRDDRIHDYAQALIKINQTSKPSLHMAAQAEDDYVSDEDGPLERIRMSISGRLQDVDNQTAYMDDAAAQVMETGHKMDALFRSRGQAAQNADSEDDFN
;
A
#
# COMPACT_ATOMS: atom_id res chain seq x y z
N MET A 1 -33.90 -4.68 -82.18
CA MET A 1 -32.89 -5.49 -82.90
C MET A 1 -31.51 -5.17 -82.36
N PRO A 2 -30.58 -6.15 -82.34
CA PRO A 2 -29.66 -6.38 -81.22
C PRO A 2 -28.22 -5.88 -81.43
N ASN A 3 -27.40 -6.10 -80.39
CA ASN A 3 -25.93 -6.27 -80.39
C ASN A 3 -25.10 -4.96 -80.22
N THR A 4 -24.19 -4.81 -79.24
CA THR A 4 -23.04 -5.68 -78.98
C THR A 4 -22.33 -5.41 -77.63
N LYS A 5 -21.85 -6.52 -77.02
CA LYS A 5 -20.55 -6.76 -76.34
C LYS A 5 -20.18 -5.90 -75.11
N SER A 6 -20.23 -6.41 -73.88
CA SER A 6 -19.35 -7.43 -73.26
C SER A 6 -17.86 -7.05 -73.25
N LYS A 7 -17.37 -6.56 -72.10
CA LYS A 7 -15.94 -6.48 -71.79
C LYS A 7 -15.69 -7.07 -70.40
N SER A 8 -15.33 -8.35 -70.41
CA SER A 8 -14.84 -9.11 -69.26
C SER A 8 -13.43 -8.65 -68.93
N GLN A 9 -13.16 -8.31 -67.67
CA GLN A 9 -11.86 -7.89 -67.18
C GLN A 9 -11.28 -9.03 -66.32
N GLU A 10 -10.16 -9.60 -66.77
CA GLU A 10 -9.43 -10.68 -66.08
C GLU A 10 -8.78 -10.19 -64.76
N PRO A 11 -8.72 -11.03 -63.71
CA PRO A 11 -7.94 -10.76 -62.52
C PRO A 11 -6.49 -11.25 -62.67
N ARG A 12 -5.51 -10.34 -62.46
CA ARG A 12 -4.07 -10.67 -62.40
C ARG A 12 -3.69 -11.32 -61.05
N PRO A 13 -2.83 -12.36 -61.01
CA PRO A 13 -2.43 -13.01 -59.76
C PRO A 13 -1.11 -12.46 -59.15
N LYS A 14 -1.17 -12.28 -57.82
CA LYS A 14 -0.20 -12.50 -56.73
C LYS A 14 1.31 -12.31 -56.97
N GLN A 15 1.94 -11.47 -56.14
CA GLN A 15 3.33 -11.65 -55.70
C GLN A 15 3.43 -11.60 -54.16
N LYS A 16 3.75 -12.74 -53.54
CA LYS A 16 4.20 -12.85 -52.15
C LYS A 16 5.73 -12.69 -52.13
N ARG A 17 6.24 -11.63 -51.50
CA ARG A 17 7.68 -11.48 -51.25
C ARG A 17 8.00 -12.00 -49.84
N GLY A 18 8.63 -13.17 -49.78
CA GLY A 18 9.23 -13.70 -48.56
C GLY A 18 10.50 -12.91 -48.22
N ARG A 19 10.67 -12.53 -46.95
CA ARG A 19 11.93 -11.96 -46.45
C ARG A 19 12.67 -12.95 -45.56
N LYS A 20 13.94 -13.07 -45.94
CA LYS A 20 15.01 -14.00 -45.60
C LYS A 20 15.46 -13.84 -44.14
N ARG A 21 15.52 -14.94 -43.39
CA ARG A 21 16.24 -15.05 -42.11
C ARG A 21 17.75 -15.07 -42.38
N ARG A 22 18.54 -14.35 -41.59
CA ARG A 22 20.00 -14.48 -41.55
C ARG A 22 20.40 -14.94 -40.15
N ASN A 23 20.91 -16.16 -40.07
CA ASN A 23 21.69 -16.67 -38.95
C ASN A 23 23.12 -16.12 -39.06
N ILE A 24 23.72 -15.77 -37.93
CA ILE A 24 25.17 -15.64 -37.77
C ILE A 24 25.52 -16.51 -36.56
N ARG A 25 26.38 -17.49 -36.84
CA ARG A 25 27.11 -18.39 -35.94
C ARG A 25 28.43 -17.69 -35.55
N ASP A 26 28.78 -17.75 -34.27
CA ASP A 26 29.85 -18.57 -33.66
C ASP A 26 31.24 -18.00 -33.98
N ASP A 27 31.96 -17.60 -32.93
CA ASP A 27 33.39 -17.84 -32.78
C ASP A 27 33.71 -17.93 -31.27
N GLU A 28 34.19 -19.11 -30.88
CA GLU A 28 34.79 -19.44 -29.59
C GLU A 28 36.27 -19.08 -29.63
N GLU A 29 36.80 -18.45 -28.57
CA GLU A 29 38.19 -18.65 -28.13
C GLU A 29 38.26 -18.68 -26.60
N ASP A 30 39.07 -19.63 -26.12
CA ASP A 30 39.22 -20.17 -24.76
C ASP A 30 40.10 -19.30 -23.82
N PRO A 31 40.18 -19.64 -22.51
CA PRO A 31 40.38 -18.69 -21.41
C PRO A 31 41.79 -18.64 -20.82
N ILE A 32 42.17 -17.51 -20.22
CA ILE A 32 43.17 -17.44 -19.14
C ILE A 32 42.70 -16.40 -18.10
N PRO A 33 42.76 -16.73 -16.79
CA PRO A 33 42.20 -15.92 -15.70
C PRO A 33 43.22 -14.91 -15.18
N GLU A 34 42.76 -13.76 -14.67
CA GLU A 34 43.34 -13.12 -13.48
C GLU A 34 42.58 -11.83 -13.11
N THR A 35 42.13 -11.83 -11.86
CA THR A 35 42.01 -10.70 -10.94
C THR A 35 41.27 -9.46 -11.44
N SER A 36 39.98 -9.37 -11.11
CA SER A 36 39.37 -8.07 -10.86
C SER A 36 38.18 -8.21 -9.93
N ASP A 37 38.31 -7.65 -8.74
CA ASP A 37 37.31 -7.50 -7.70
C ASP A 37 36.15 -6.58 -8.17
N HIS A 38 35.32 -7.05 -9.10
CA HIS A 38 34.19 -6.28 -9.63
C HIS A 38 32.85 -7.05 -9.67
N ASP A 39 32.65 -7.98 -8.74
CA ASP A 39 31.39 -8.75 -8.63
C ASP A 39 30.38 -8.20 -7.60
N ALA A 40 30.48 -6.92 -7.19
CA ALA A 40 29.49 -6.29 -6.32
C ALA A 40 28.57 -5.27 -7.03
N GLU A 41 28.96 -4.74 -8.19
CA GLU A 41 28.23 -3.61 -8.83
C GLU A 41 27.32 -4.03 -10.01
N SER A 42 27.38 -5.29 -10.44
CA SER A 42 26.57 -5.80 -11.56
C SER A 42 25.13 -6.18 -11.18
N SER A 43 24.80 -6.25 -9.87
CA SER A 43 23.46 -6.65 -9.41
C SER A 43 22.42 -5.52 -9.43
N VAL A 44 22.83 -4.24 -9.47
CA VAL A 44 21.91 -3.09 -9.32
C VAL A 44 21.52 -2.46 -10.66
N LEU A 45 22.28 -2.68 -11.73
CA LEU A 45 21.96 -2.15 -13.07
C LEU A 45 20.97 -3.02 -13.88
N MET A 46 20.52 -4.16 -13.35
CA MET A 46 19.58 -5.06 -14.04
C MET A 46 18.07 -4.71 -13.87
N SER A 47 17.71 -3.67 -13.10
CA SER A 47 16.31 -3.54 -12.65
C SER A 47 15.53 -2.32 -13.12
N THR A 48 16.09 -1.34 -13.83
CA THR A 48 15.28 -0.21 -14.35
C THR A 48 14.81 -0.43 -15.79
N SER A 49 15.60 -1.12 -16.63
CA SER A 49 15.18 -1.51 -17.98
C SER A 49 14.09 -2.59 -17.96
N ASN A 50 14.11 -3.47 -16.96
CA ASN A 50 13.12 -4.54 -16.77
C ASN A 50 11.77 -4.02 -16.23
N ILE A 51 11.71 -2.91 -15.50
CA ILE A 51 10.43 -2.30 -15.06
C ILE A 51 9.73 -1.63 -16.25
N GLN A 52 10.48 -0.94 -17.12
CA GLN A 52 9.89 -0.38 -18.34
C GLN A 52 9.55 -1.45 -19.39
N ALA A 53 10.35 -2.51 -19.50
CA ALA A 53 10.06 -3.65 -20.38
C ALA A 53 8.92 -4.54 -19.86
N SER A 54 8.75 -4.69 -18.53
CA SER A 54 7.65 -5.47 -17.93
C SER A 54 6.33 -4.69 -17.89
N LYS A 55 6.35 -3.36 -17.75
CA LYS A 55 5.15 -2.51 -17.92
C LYS A 55 4.65 -2.54 -19.37
N LYS A 56 5.55 -2.53 -20.37
CA LYS A 56 5.20 -2.70 -21.80
C LYS A 56 4.70 -4.10 -22.16
N LYS A 57 5.06 -5.15 -21.40
CA LYS A 57 4.66 -6.55 -21.66
C LYS A 57 3.18 -6.85 -21.43
N LYS A 58 2.44 -6.00 -20.71
CA LYS A 58 1.03 -6.26 -20.32
C LYS A 58 0.03 -5.25 -20.87
N TRP A 59 0.40 -4.51 -21.91
CA TRP A 59 -0.50 -3.55 -22.56
C TRP A 59 -0.86 -4.06 -23.95
N THR A 60 -2.15 -4.31 -24.16
CA THR A 60 -2.70 -4.80 -25.42
C THR A 60 -3.39 -3.68 -26.17
N PRO A 61 -3.40 -3.70 -27.50
CA PRO A 61 -4.25 -2.77 -28.26
C PRO A 61 -5.71 -2.96 -27.85
N LEU A 62 -6.48 -1.88 -27.91
CA LEU A 62 -7.92 -1.92 -27.63
C LEU A 62 -8.62 -2.99 -28.49
N THR A 63 -9.54 -3.76 -27.90
CA THR A 63 -10.30 -4.78 -28.64
C THR A 63 -11.17 -4.13 -29.72
N SER A 64 -11.55 -4.89 -30.75
CA SER A 64 -12.40 -4.35 -31.83
C SER A 64 -13.74 -3.84 -31.30
N ASP A 65 -14.29 -4.50 -30.29
CA ASP A 65 -15.62 -4.21 -29.79
C ASP A 65 -15.61 -2.99 -28.86
N ALA A 66 -14.57 -2.83 -28.04
CA ALA A 66 -14.33 -1.58 -27.32
C ALA A 66 -14.15 -0.38 -28.28
N ARG A 67 -13.43 -0.56 -29.40
CA ARG A 67 -13.28 0.51 -30.42
C ARG A 67 -14.61 0.88 -31.05
N LYS A 68 -15.42 -0.11 -31.43
CA LYS A 68 -16.78 0.11 -31.97
C LYS A 68 -17.66 0.83 -30.95
N HIS A 69 -17.55 0.49 -29.66
CA HIS A 69 -18.32 1.14 -28.61
C HIS A 69 -17.94 2.62 -28.46
N ILE A 70 -16.65 2.94 -28.41
CA ILE A 70 -16.18 4.34 -28.37
C ILE A 70 -16.58 5.10 -29.64
N GLN A 71 -16.48 4.47 -30.82
CA GLN A 71 -16.98 5.06 -32.06
C GLN A 71 -18.49 5.34 -32.00
N SER A 72 -19.28 4.41 -31.44
CA SER A 72 -20.71 4.58 -31.25
C SER A 72 -21.02 5.76 -30.33
N LEU A 73 -20.30 5.90 -29.21
CA LEU A 73 -20.45 7.03 -28.29
C LEU A 73 -20.10 8.37 -28.94
N LEU A 74 -19.00 8.41 -29.72
CA LEU A 74 -18.62 9.59 -30.47
C LEU A 74 -19.68 9.96 -31.52
N ASN A 75 -20.20 8.99 -32.26
CA ASN A 75 -21.26 9.21 -33.25
C ASN A 75 -22.56 9.68 -32.60
N ALA A 76 -22.93 9.13 -31.44
CA ALA A 76 -24.10 9.57 -30.67
C ALA A 76 -23.94 11.01 -30.15
N ALA A 77 -22.75 11.37 -29.65
CA ALA A 77 -22.43 12.73 -29.23
C ALA A 77 -22.48 13.73 -30.40
N LEU A 78 -22.01 13.33 -31.59
CA LEU A 78 -22.13 14.12 -32.81
C LEU A 78 -23.58 14.37 -33.19
N LEU A 79 -24.40 13.31 -33.23
CA LEU A 79 -25.84 13.40 -33.48
C LEU A 79 -26.53 14.35 -32.50
N SER A 80 -26.18 14.27 -31.22
CA SER A 80 -26.70 15.19 -30.19
C SER A 80 -26.26 16.64 -30.42
N SER A 81 -25.04 16.88 -30.90
CA SER A 81 -24.55 18.23 -31.20
C SER A 81 -25.23 18.85 -32.42
N TYR A 82 -25.62 18.04 -33.40
CA TYR A 82 -26.40 18.50 -34.57
C TYR A 82 -27.87 18.75 -34.23
N SER A 83 -28.39 18.10 -33.19
CA SER A 83 -29.80 18.18 -32.76
C SER A 83 -30.15 19.44 -31.95
N ALA A 84 -29.20 20.33 -31.67
CA ALA A 84 -29.44 21.51 -30.83
C ALA A 84 -30.45 22.52 -31.42
N ALA A 85 -30.73 22.45 -32.74
CA ALA A 85 -31.79 23.22 -33.39
C ALA A 85 -32.59 22.35 -34.38
N PRO A 86 -33.91 22.17 -34.21
CA PRO A 86 -34.71 21.19 -34.96
C PRO A 86 -34.80 21.42 -36.48
N ASN A 87 -34.36 22.58 -37.00
CA ASN A 87 -34.46 22.94 -38.42
C ASN A 87 -33.16 23.37 -39.08
N GLN A 88 -32.01 23.30 -38.40
CA GLN A 88 -30.72 23.65 -39.01
C GLN A 88 -30.00 22.38 -39.47
N LYS A 89 -29.93 22.18 -40.79
CA LYS A 89 -28.95 21.24 -41.35
C LYS A 89 -27.56 21.80 -41.01
N PRO A 90 -26.65 21.00 -40.42
CA PRO A 90 -25.32 21.48 -40.14
C PRO A 90 -24.65 21.94 -41.43
N ALA A 91 -23.93 23.06 -41.37
CA ALA A 91 -23.10 23.50 -42.48
C ALA A 91 -22.15 22.35 -42.88
N PRO A 92 -22.00 22.06 -44.18
CA PRO A 92 -21.20 20.92 -44.65
C PRO A 92 -19.74 20.98 -44.17
N GLU A 93 -19.22 22.19 -43.93
CA GLU A 93 -17.90 22.45 -43.37
C GLU A 93 -17.75 21.93 -41.92
N VAL A 94 -18.76 22.17 -41.08
CA VAL A 94 -18.80 21.68 -39.69
C VAL A 94 -18.91 20.16 -39.66
N GLN A 95 -19.68 19.59 -40.58
CA GLN A 95 -19.79 18.13 -40.73
C GLN A 95 -18.46 17.51 -41.19
N HIS A 96 -17.75 18.16 -42.12
CA HIS A 96 -16.43 17.71 -42.55
C HIS A 96 -15.40 17.80 -41.42
N ALA A 97 -15.36 18.91 -40.68
CA ALA A 97 -14.45 19.12 -39.57
C ALA A 97 -14.65 18.08 -38.46
N LEU A 98 -15.90 17.80 -38.08
CA LEU A 98 -16.24 16.79 -37.08
C LEU A 98 -15.89 15.37 -37.55
N ASN A 99 -16.17 15.03 -38.80
CA ASN A 99 -15.76 13.74 -39.38
C ASN A 99 -14.24 13.57 -39.42
N ASP A 100 -13.48 14.64 -39.68
CA ASP A 100 -12.02 14.60 -39.62
C ASP A 100 -11.51 14.37 -38.19
N VAL A 101 -12.14 14.97 -37.19
CA VAL A 101 -11.84 14.72 -35.77
C VAL A 101 -12.11 13.26 -35.42
N VAL A 102 -13.27 12.70 -35.80
CA VAL A 102 -13.59 11.28 -35.60
C VAL A 102 -12.54 10.38 -36.24
N ARG A 103 -12.16 10.65 -37.50
CA ARG A 103 -11.13 9.88 -38.21
C ARG A 103 -9.76 9.96 -37.53
N ARG A 104 -9.41 11.11 -36.94
CA ARG A 104 -8.15 11.26 -36.18
C ARG A 104 -8.21 10.49 -34.86
N ILE A 105 -9.34 10.55 -34.15
CA ILE A 105 -9.57 9.80 -32.91
C ILE A 105 -9.52 8.30 -33.20
N ASP A 106 -10.18 7.84 -34.26
CA ASP A 106 -10.18 6.43 -34.64
C ASP A 106 -8.78 5.90 -34.97
N ARG A 107 -7.98 6.68 -35.73
CA ARG A 107 -6.57 6.37 -35.98
C ARG A 107 -5.73 6.29 -34.69
N LYS A 108 -6.05 7.11 -33.68
CA LYS A 108 -5.38 7.06 -32.38
C LYS A 108 -5.83 5.84 -31.56
N LEU A 109 -7.14 5.56 -31.50
CA LEU A 109 -7.71 4.40 -30.79
C LEU A 109 -7.14 3.07 -31.29
N HIS A 110 -6.83 2.95 -32.58
CA HIS A 110 -6.16 1.77 -33.13
C HIS A 110 -4.74 1.54 -32.60
N ARG A 111 -4.06 2.61 -32.14
CA ARG A 111 -2.69 2.58 -31.63
C ARG A 111 -2.63 2.72 -30.10
N THR A 112 -3.75 3.01 -29.45
CA THR A 112 -3.85 3.09 -28.00
C THR A 112 -3.66 1.71 -27.40
N LEU A 113 -2.65 1.60 -26.55
CA LEU A 113 -2.39 0.42 -25.74
C LEU A 113 -3.09 0.60 -24.39
N VAL A 114 -3.78 -0.43 -23.93
CA VAL A 114 -4.46 -0.47 -22.63
C VAL A 114 -4.00 -1.69 -21.83
N PRO A 115 -3.97 -1.62 -20.49
CA PRO A 115 -3.61 -2.76 -19.67
C PRO A 115 -4.50 -3.98 -19.95
N VAL A 116 -3.95 -5.20 -19.95
CA VAL A 116 -4.73 -6.44 -20.19
C VAL A 116 -5.89 -6.62 -19.19
N SER A 117 -5.80 -5.99 -18.01
CA SER A 117 -6.86 -6.00 -17.00
C SER A 117 -8.08 -5.17 -17.36
N THR A 118 -8.01 -4.25 -18.33
CA THR A 118 -9.20 -3.53 -18.82
C THR A 118 -10.05 -4.47 -19.66
N LYS A 119 -10.86 -5.29 -18.98
CA LYS A 119 -11.92 -6.08 -19.62
C LYS A 119 -12.92 -5.10 -20.23
N GLU A 120 -13.58 -5.47 -21.34
CA GLU A 120 -14.53 -4.62 -22.07
C GLU A 120 -15.62 -3.95 -21.21
N LYS A 121 -15.87 -4.46 -20.00
CA LYS A 121 -16.79 -3.91 -19.00
C LYS A 121 -16.25 -2.70 -18.21
N THR A 122 -14.96 -2.37 -18.26
CA THR A 122 -14.39 -1.24 -17.48
C THR A 122 -14.75 0.14 -18.02
N PHE A 123 -15.48 0.22 -19.14
CA PHE A 123 -16.03 1.47 -19.67
C PHE A 123 -17.56 1.56 -19.52
N ASP A 124 -18.15 0.74 -18.67
CA ASP A 124 -19.54 0.92 -18.28
C ASP A 124 -19.65 2.15 -17.38
N ARG A 125 -20.09 3.26 -18.00
CA ARG A 125 -20.29 4.55 -17.32
C ARG A 125 -21.23 4.40 -16.13
N GLU A 126 -22.28 3.61 -16.23
CA GLU A 126 -23.26 3.45 -15.15
C GLU A 126 -22.63 2.74 -13.96
N GLN A 127 -21.89 1.66 -14.22
CA GLN A 127 -21.14 0.94 -13.19
C GLN A 127 -20.10 1.85 -12.50
N LEU A 128 -19.34 2.63 -13.27
CA LEU A 128 -18.37 3.58 -12.72
C LEU A 128 -19.04 4.68 -11.89
N THR A 129 -20.18 5.21 -12.33
CA THR A 129 -20.93 6.20 -11.55
C THR A 129 -21.48 5.63 -10.25
N SER A 130 -21.97 4.38 -10.27
CA SER A 130 -22.45 3.69 -9.07
C SER A 130 -21.31 3.42 -8.08
N GLN A 131 -20.15 2.96 -8.56
CA GLN A 131 -18.97 2.77 -7.73
C GLN A 131 -18.47 4.08 -7.12
N ASN A 132 -18.47 5.16 -7.91
CA ASN A 132 -18.07 6.47 -7.42
C ASN A 132 -19.03 7.00 -6.35
N ALA A 133 -20.35 6.81 -6.53
CA ALA A 133 -21.34 7.17 -5.51
C ALA A 133 -21.14 6.35 -4.22
N ALA A 134 -20.88 5.04 -4.32
CA ALA A 134 -20.60 4.20 -3.16
C ALA A 134 -19.33 4.64 -2.41
N LEU A 135 -18.27 4.98 -3.16
CA LEU A 135 -17.03 5.51 -2.58
C LEU A 135 -17.25 6.86 -1.90
N GLN A 136 -18.05 7.76 -2.50
CA GLN A 136 -18.38 9.04 -1.88
C GLN A 136 -19.10 8.85 -0.54
N VAL A 137 -20.08 7.94 -0.48
CA VAL A 137 -20.77 7.61 0.77
C VAL A 137 -19.80 7.06 1.82
N ALA A 138 -18.92 6.13 1.44
CA ALA A 138 -17.93 5.55 2.36
C ALA A 138 -16.94 6.61 2.89
N VAL A 139 -16.43 7.47 2.01
CA VAL A 139 -15.53 8.57 2.41
C VAL A 139 -16.25 9.54 3.34
N MET A 140 -17.51 9.88 3.06
CA MET A 140 -18.28 10.77 3.94
C MET A 140 -18.49 10.14 5.34
N SER A 141 -18.78 8.84 5.42
CA SER A 141 -18.90 8.17 6.72
C SER A 141 -17.58 8.14 7.48
N GLU A 142 -16.46 7.87 6.81
CA GLU A 142 -15.15 7.88 7.47
C GLU A 142 -14.75 9.29 7.93
N VAL A 143 -15.12 10.33 7.17
CA VAL A 143 -14.88 11.73 7.58
C VAL A 143 -15.70 12.09 8.81
N GLU A 144 -16.97 11.66 8.87
CA GLU A 144 -17.82 11.89 10.03
C GLU A 144 -17.31 11.15 11.27
N GLU A 145 -16.89 9.88 11.12
CA GLU A 145 -16.26 9.11 12.20
C GLU A 145 -14.98 9.78 12.72
N ASN A 146 -14.11 10.23 11.80
CA ASN A 146 -12.90 10.97 12.19
C ASN A 146 -13.22 12.27 12.93
N MET A 147 -14.28 12.98 12.54
CA MET A 147 -14.70 14.20 13.23
C MET A 147 -15.18 13.89 14.66
N ILE A 148 -15.96 12.82 14.84
CA ILE A 148 -16.41 12.37 16.17
C ILE A 148 -15.22 11.99 17.04
N LEU A 149 -14.26 11.22 16.50
CA LEU A 149 -13.05 10.82 17.22
C LEU A 149 -12.18 12.02 17.60
N GLN A 150 -12.04 13.01 16.71
CA GLN A 150 -11.32 14.26 17.03
C GLN A 150 -11.98 15.02 18.18
N GLN A 151 -13.32 15.09 18.18
CA GLN A 151 -14.06 15.72 19.26
C GLN A 151 -13.90 14.96 20.58
N GLN A 152 -13.92 13.62 20.56
CA GLN A 152 -13.66 12.79 21.74
C GLN A 152 -12.24 13.03 22.30
N ILE A 153 -11.23 13.05 21.43
CA ILE A 153 -9.85 13.37 21.83
C ILE A 153 -9.78 14.76 22.49
N GLU A 154 -10.45 15.77 21.91
CA GLU A 154 -10.48 17.11 22.50
C GLU A 154 -11.18 17.11 23.87
N THR A 155 -12.26 16.34 24.05
CA THR A 155 -12.91 16.21 25.36
C THR A 155 -12.03 15.51 26.39
N GLU A 156 -11.37 14.41 26.02
CA GLU A 156 -10.46 13.67 26.90
C GLU A 156 -9.23 14.51 27.28
N LEU A 157 -8.66 15.27 26.33
CA LEU A 157 -7.55 16.18 26.61
C LEU A 157 -7.95 17.28 27.60
N ASN A 158 -9.16 17.83 27.46
CA ASN A 158 -9.66 18.85 28.39
C ASN A 158 -9.94 18.26 29.79
N GLU A 159 -10.42 17.03 29.87
CA GLU A 159 -10.60 16.32 31.14
C GLU A 159 -9.26 16.03 31.80
N LEU A 160 -8.30 15.49 31.06
CA LEU A 160 -6.95 15.23 31.53
C LEU A 160 -6.28 16.50 32.07
N GLN A 161 -6.44 17.62 31.38
CA GLN A 161 -5.92 18.91 31.84
C GLN A 161 -6.55 19.35 33.17
N ARG A 162 -7.86 19.15 33.35
CA ARG A 162 -8.54 19.47 34.62
C ARG A 162 -8.06 18.58 35.77
N GLU A 163 -7.91 17.29 35.52
CA GLU A 163 -7.38 16.33 36.50
C GLU A 163 -5.94 16.68 36.91
N GLU A 164 -5.11 17.09 35.94
CA GLU A 164 -3.74 17.52 36.20
C GLU A 164 -3.69 18.80 37.05
N GLU A 165 -4.55 19.78 36.75
CA GLU A 165 -4.70 20.98 37.59
C GLU A 165 -5.17 20.64 39.01
N GLU A 166 -6.11 19.71 39.17
CA GLU A 166 -6.59 19.26 40.47
C GLU A 166 -5.49 18.55 41.27
N LEU A 167 -4.74 17.64 40.62
CA LEU A 167 -3.59 16.98 41.21
C LEU A 167 -2.52 17.98 41.66
N GLN A 168 -2.25 19.01 40.86
CA GLN A 168 -1.31 20.07 41.24
C GLN A 168 -1.82 20.85 42.47
N ARG A 169 -3.11 21.21 42.52
CA ARG A 169 -3.73 21.87 43.68
C ARG A 169 -3.65 21.00 44.93
N LEU A 170 -3.94 19.71 44.83
CA LEU A 170 -3.83 18.75 45.94
C LEU A 170 -2.39 18.59 46.42
N ARG A 171 -1.42 18.47 45.50
CA ARG A 171 0.02 18.43 45.84
C ARG A 171 0.46 19.70 46.56
N GLN A 172 0.02 20.87 46.10
CA GLN A 172 0.34 22.14 46.74
C GLN A 172 -0.29 22.25 48.12
N LYS A 173 -1.56 21.85 48.26
CA LYS A 173 -2.26 21.79 49.56
C LYS A 173 -1.56 20.85 50.53
N ASN A 174 -1.11 19.68 50.07
CA ASN A 174 -0.40 18.70 50.89
C ASN A 174 0.99 19.22 51.30
N ARG A 175 1.74 19.86 50.39
CA ARG A 175 3.00 20.55 50.73
C ARG A 175 2.80 21.64 51.77
N ASN A 176 1.72 22.43 51.67
CA ASN A 176 1.40 23.48 52.63
C ASN A 176 0.99 22.89 53.99
N ALA A 177 0.21 21.80 54.00
CA ALA A 177 -0.17 21.08 55.21
C ALA A 177 1.06 20.48 55.92
N ALA A 178 1.96 19.84 55.18
CA ALA A 178 3.21 19.29 55.70
C ALA A 178 4.13 20.38 56.28
N ARG A 179 4.18 21.58 55.66
CA ARG A 179 4.92 22.73 56.21
C ARG A 179 4.27 23.33 57.47
N SER A 180 2.96 23.20 57.62
CA SER A 180 2.24 23.67 58.81
C SER A 180 2.25 22.65 59.97
N SER A 181 2.48 21.37 59.67
CA SER A 181 2.71 20.33 60.69
C SER A 181 4.21 20.25 60.99
N ASP A 182 4.67 21.13 61.87
CA ASP A 182 6.05 21.19 62.36
C ASP A 182 6.36 20.02 63.33
N LEU A 183 6.06 18.78 62.93
CA LEU A 183 6.15 17.60 63.79
C LEU A 183 6.79 16.35 63.16
N PHE A 184 7.29 16.40 61.93
CA PHE A 184 8.03 15.26 61.34
C PHE A 184 9.23 15.72 60.52
N ASP A 185 10.30 16.08 61.23
CA ASP A 185 11.65 16.17 60.70
C ASP A 185 12.27 14.76 60.55
N VAL A 186 11.68 13.94 59.66
CA VAL A 186 12.18 12.58 59.33
C VAL A 186 12.18 12.33 57.80
N GLY A 187 12.15 13.41 56.99
CA GLY A 187 11.84 13.32 55.56
C GLY A 187 12.98 13.62 54.57
N GLU A 188 14.16 14.04 55.01
CA GLU A 188 15.24 14.41 54.06
C GLU A 188 15.76 13.24 53.21
N ALA A 189 15.42 11.99 53.56
CA ALA A 189 15.78 10.80 52.77
C ALA A 189 14.80 10.48 51.61
N SER A 190 13.60 11.06 51.56
CA SER A 190 12.61 10.75 50.51
C SER A 190 12.54 11.79 49.38
N GLN A 191 12.84 13.06 49.64
CA GLN A 191 12.90 14.09 48.58
C GLN A 191 13.99 13.82 47.54
N GLY A 192 15.17 13.37 47.99
CA GLY A 192 16.26 12.99 47.08
C GLY A 192 15.98 11.73 46.23
N ARG A 193 14.95 10.93 46.55
CA ARG A 193 14.51 9.80 45.71
C ARG A 193 13.53 10.23 44.63
N ASP A 194 12.57 11.09 44.97
CA ASP A 194 11.58 11.58 44.00
C ASP A 194 12.22 12.49 42.93
N ASP A 195 13.18 13.33 43.31
CA ASP A 195 13.92 14.16 42.34
C ASP A 195 14.80 13.31 41.41
N ARG A 196 15.40 12.22 41.92
CA ARG A 196 16.16 11.26 41.09
C ARG A 196 15.26 10.47 40.15
N ILE A 197 14.05 10.12 40.57
CA ILE A 197 13.07 9.44 39.71
C ILE A 197 12.56 10.41 38.64
N HIS A 198 12.35 11.68 38.98
CA HIS A 198 11.95 12.71 38.01
C HIS A 198 13.07 13.01 37.00
N ASP A 199 14.32 13.13 37.46
CA ASP A 199 15.49 13.30 36.60
C ASP A 199 15.72 12.08 35.71
N TYR A 200 15.49 10.86 36.22
CA TYR A 200 15.58 9.63 35.43
C TYR A 200 14.45 9.54 34.40
N ALA A 201 13.22 9.93 34.75
CA ALA A 201 12.10 9.97 33.83
C ALA A 201 12.30 11.05 32.74
N GLN A 202 12.81 12.23 33.10
CA GLN A 202 13.18 13.27 32.12
C GLN A 202 14.37 12.85 31.25
N ALA A 203 15.35 12.12 31.81
CA ALA A 203 16.45 11.55 31.05
C ALA A 203 15.93 10.48 30.07
N LEU A 204 14.97 9.64 30.47
CA LEU A 204 14.33 8.67 29.58
C LEU A 204 13.49 9.35 28.50
N ILE A 205 12.76 10.43 28.80
CA ILE A 205 12.03 11.21 27.79
C ILE A 205 13.01 11.89 26.83
N LYS A 206 14.12 12.46 27.31
CA LYS A 206 15.18 12.99 26.45
C LYS A 206 15.81 11.91 25.60
N ILE A 207 16.12 10.74 26.18
CA ILE A 207 16.64 9.58 25.45
C ILE A 207 15.63 9.16 24.39
N ASN A 208 14.33 9.11 24.67
CA ASN A 208 13.30 8.72 23.70
C ASN A 208 13.02 9.80 22.63
N GLN A 209 13.18 11.08 22.97
CA GLN A 209 13.13 12.20 22.01
C GLN A 209 14.38 12.25 21.13
N THR A 210 15.56 11.85 21.64
CA THR A 210 16.80 11.66 20.88
C THR A 210 16.90 10.28 20.22
N SER A 211 16.08 9.32 20.64
CA SER A 211 15.96 7.93 20.17
C SER A 211 14.70 7.72 19.35
N LYS A 212 14.01 8.79 18.94
CA LYS A 212 13.55 8.79 17.55
C LYS A 212 14.82 8.52 16.76
N PRO A 213 14.98 7.38 16.06
CA PRO A 213 16.11 7.21 15.18
C PRO A 213 16.10 8.46 14.32
N SER A 214 17.18 9.24 14.42
CA SER A 214 17.35 10.44 13.65
C SER A 214 17.25 10.01 12.19
N LEU A 215 16.07 10.21 11.62
CA LEU A 215 15.75 10.16 10.19
C LEU A 215 16.48 11.29 9.43
N HIS A 216 17.58 11.79 10.02
CA HIS A 216 18.37 12.93 9.61
C HIS A 216 19.88 12.64 9.61
N MET A 217 20.33 11.46 10.03
CA MET A 217 21.74 11.04 9.92
C MET A 217 21.98 9.92 8.89
N ALA A 218 20.93 9.42 8.22
CA ALA A 218 21.06 8.56 7.04
C ALA A 218 21.16 9.36 5.72
N ALA A 219 21.46 10.66 5.79
CA ALA A 219 21.55 11.57 4.64
C ALA A 219 22.95 12.16 4.42
N GLN A 220 23.98 11.70 5.14
CA GLN A 220 25.34 12.24 5.01
C GLN A 220 26.45 11.18 4.88
N ALA A 221 26.11 9.95 4.53
CA ALA A 221 27.10 8.95 4.18
C ALA A 221 26.58 8.08 3.05
N GLU A 222 26.27 8.69 1.90
CA GLU A 222 26.55 8.15 0.56
C GLU A 222 26.55 9.36 -0.39
N ASP A 223 27.74 9.95 -0.56
CA ASP A 223 28.10 10.58 -1.83
C ASP A 223 28.12 9.45 -2.87
N ASP A 224 26.96 9.14 -3.45
CA ASP A 224 26.83 8.68 -4.83
C ASP A 224 25.34 8.58 -5.22
N TYR A 225 24.88 9.58 -5.98
CA TYR A 225 23.74 9.48 -6.92
C TYR A 225 22.41 8.88 -6.41
N VAL A 226 21.85 9.38 -5.30
CA VAL A 226 20.43 9.14 -5.00
C VAL A 226 19.57 10.06 -5.88
N SER A 227 18.97 9.48 -6.91
CA SER A 227 17.94 10.12 -7.74
C SER A 227 16.74 10.50 -6.86
N ASP A 228 16.41 11.80 -6.78
CA ASP A 228 15.37 12.42 -5.94
C ASP A 228 13.93 11.83 -6.06
N GLU A 229 13.70 10.86 -6.94
CA GLU A 229 12.38 10.25 -7.16
C GLU A 229 12.01 9.12 -6.18
N ASP A 230 12.97 8.51 -5.48
CA ASP A 230 12.69 7.34 -4.61
C ASP A 230 12.48 7.68 -3.12
N GLY A 231 12.70 8.93 -2.72
CA GLY A 231 12.52 9.38 -1.32
C GLY A 231 11.11 9.13 -0.71
N PRO A 232 10.00 9.21 -1.48
CA PRO A 232 8.67 8.84 -0.96
C PRO A 232 8.52 7.32 -0.78
N LEU A 233 9.10 6.51 -1.67
CA LEU A 233 9.00 5.05 -1.61
C LEU A 233 9.82 4.48 -0.46
N GLU A 234 11.00 5.04 -0.21
CA GLU A 234 11.84 4.61 0.91
C GLU A 234 11.19 4.96 2.27
N ARG A 235 10.50 6.10 2.36
CA ARG A 235 9.68 6.44 3.54
C ARG A 235 8.54 5.46 3.78
N ILE A 236 7.87 5.02 2.72
CA ILE A 236 6.82 4.00 2.81
C ILE A 236 7.42 2.66 3.25
N ARG A 237 8.55 2.27 2.66
CA ARG A 237 9.26 1.03 3.01
C ARG A 237 9.69 1.01 4.48
N MET A 238 10.26 2.11 4.97
CA MET A 238 10.63 2.25 6.37
C MET A 238 9.42 2.20 7.30
N SER A 239 8.32 2.86 6.94
CA SER A 239 7.07 2.84 7.72
C SER A 239 6.46 1.45 7.81
N ILE A 240 6.44 0.70 6.69
CA ILE A 240 5.95 -0.69 6.66
C ILE A 240 6.88 -1.59 7.49
N SER A 241 8.19 -1.45 7.34
CA SER A 241 9.16 -2.28 8.07
C SER A 241 9.06 -2.05 9.59
N GLY A 242 8.92 -0.79 10.02
CA GLY A 242 8.70 -0.46 11.43
C GLY A 242 7.41 -1.05 11.99
N ARG A 243 6.29 -0.94 11.24
CA ARG A 243 5.01 -1.53 11.66
C ARG A 243 5.05 -3.06 11.73
N LEU A 244 5.72 -3.73 10.79
CA LEU A 244 5.88 -5.18 10.82
C LEU A 244 6.71 -5.63 12.03
N GLN A 245 7.78 -4.89 12.34
CA GLN A 245 8.59 -5.16 13.53
C GLN A 245 7.80 -4.95 14.83
N ASP A 246 6.95 -3.93 14.90
CA ASP A 246 6.06 -3.71 16.05
C ASP A 246 5.05 -4.85 16.22
N VAL A 247 4.49 -5.34 15.11
CA VAL A 247 3.59 -6.51 15.13
C VAL A 247 4.34 -7.75 15.59
N ASP A 248 5.54 -8.02 15.06
CA ASP A 248 6.37 -9.16 15.47
C ASP A 248 6.74 -9.11 16.96
N ASN A 249 7.04 -7.91 17.49
CA ASN A 249 7.29 -7.71 18.91
C ASN A 249 6.03 -7.97 19.74
N GLN A 250 4.86 -7.51 19.27
CA GLN A 250 3.59 -7.70 19.97
C GLN A 250 3.14 -9.17 19.95
N THR A 251 3.36 -9.89 18.85
CA THR A 251 3.08 -11.32 18.75
C THR A 251 4.05 -12.15 19.57
N ALA A 252 5.32 -11.76 19.69
CA ALA A 252 6.28 -12.44 20.56
C ALA A 252 5.80 -12.52 22.03
N TYR A 253 5.23 -11.44 22.57
CA TYR A 253 4.63 -11.47 23.92
C TYR A 253 3.43 -12.43 24.02
N MET A 254 2.63 -12.54 22.95
CA MET A 254 1.50 -13.47 22.92
C MET A 254 1.95 -14.93 22.79
N ASP A 255 3.00 -15.19 22.02
CA ASP A 255 3.60 -16.51 21.85
C ASP A 255 4.23 -16.98 23.16
N ASP A 256 4.93 -16.11 23.89
CA ASP A 256 5.46 -16.39 25.22
C ASP A 256 4.33 -16.68 26.23
N ALA A 257 3.24 -15.91 26.20
CA ALA A 257 2.07 -16.15 27.04
C ALA A 257 1.41 -17.49 26.70
N ALA A 258 1.28 -17.83 25.41
CA ALA A 258 0.74 -19.10 24.96
C ALA A 258 1.62 -20.28 25.38
N ALA A 259 2.95 -20.13 25.32
CA ALA A 259 3.90 -21.13 25.80
C ALA A 259 3.75 -21.39 27.30
N GLN A 260 3.58 -20.34 28.12
CA GLN A 260 3.33 -20.49 29.56
C GLN A 260 2.00 -21.19 29.87
N VAL A 261 0.94 -20.89 29.10
CA VAL A 261 -0.35 -21.57 29.24
C VAL A 261 -0.24 -23.06 28.89
N MET A 262 0.48 -23.41 27.82
CA MET A 262 0.72 -24.81 27.46
C MET A 262 1.56 -25.54 28.52
N GLU A 263 2.61 -24.90 29.05
CA GLU A 263 3.44 -25.48 30.10
C GLU A 263 2.65 -25.73 31.40
N THR A 264 1.81 -24.78 31.80
CA THR A 264 0.93 -24.94 32.97
C THR A 264 -0.12 -26.02 32.74
N GLY A 265 -0.69 -26.11 31.53
CA GLY A 265 -1.58 -27.20 31.13
C GLY A 265 -0.93 -28.58 31.28
N HIS A 266 0.29 -28.74 30.76
CA HIS A 266 1.04 -30.00 30.91
C HIS A 266 1.36 -30.35 32.37
N LYS A 267 1.71 -29.34 33.20
CA LYS A 267 1.92 -29.54 34.64
C LYS A 267 0.63 -30.01 35.34
N MET A 268 -0.53 -29.42 34.99
CA MET A 268 -1.81 -29.85 35.55
C MET A 268 -2.17 -31.28 35.11
N ASP A 269 -2.01 -31.63 33.84
CA ASP A 269 -2.24 -32.98 33.35
C ASP A 269 -1.36 -34.02 34.06
N ALA A 270 -0.09 -33.69 34.32
CA ALA A 270 0.81 -34.56 35.07
C ALA A 270 0.33 -34.77 36.51
N LEU A 271 -0.18 -33.73 37.17
CA LEU A 271 -0.75 -33.82 38.53
C LEU A 271 -2.04 -34.67 38.56
N PHE A 272 -2.91 -34.54 37.55
CA PHE A 272 -4.11 -35.38 37.46
C PHE A 272 -3.78 -36.85 37.22
N ARG A 273 -2.79 -37.14 36.36
CA ARG A 273 -2.32 -38.51 36.14
C ARG A 273 -1.70 -39.12 37.40
N SER A 274 -0.85 -38.38 38.12
CA SER A 274 -0.22 -38.88 39.35
C SER A 274 -1.25 -39.11 40.45
N ARG A 275 -2.24 -38.23 40.59
CA ARG A 275 -3.35 -38.40 41.55
C ARG A 275 -4.24 -39.59 41.20
N GLY A 276 -4.54 -39.80 39.92
CA GLY A 276 -5.30 -40.97 39.46
C GLY A 276 -4.57 -42.29 39.73
N GLN A 277 -3.26 -42.34 39.50
CA GLN A 277 -2.43 -43.51 39.82
C GLN A 277 -2.34 -43.76 41.33
N ALA A 278 -2.22 -42.71 42.15
CA ALA A 278 -2.21 -42.84 43.60
C ALA A 278 -3.53 -43.41 44.14
N ALA A 279 -4.68 -43.01 43.58
CA ALA A 279 -5.98 -43.57 43.95
C ALA A 279 -6.10 -45.06 43.58
N GLN A 280 -5.65 -45.46 42.39
CA GLN A 280 -5.65 -46.87 41.97
C GLN A 280 -4.74 -47.76 42.83
N ASN A 281 -3.61 -47.23 43.29
CA ASN A 281 -2.71 -47.95 44.19
C ASN A 281 -3.30 -48.09 45.61
N ALA A 282 -4.07 -47.09 46.09
CA ALA A 282 -4.73 -47.18 47.38
C ALA A 282 -5.87 -48.22 47.39
N ASP A 283 -6.69 -48.25 46.33
CA ASP A 283 -7.79 -49.22 46.22
C ASP A 283 -7.29 -50.68 46.07
N SER A 284 -6.05 -50.89 45.62
CA SER A 284 -5.46 -52.23 45.48
C SER A 284 -4.74 -52.75 46.73
N GLU A 285 -4.46 -51.90 47.72
CA GLU A 285 -3.90 -52.32 49.00
C GLU A 285 -4.97 -52.86 49.98
N ASP A 286 -6.23 -52.45 49.83
CA ASP A 286 -7.34 -52.93 50.68
C ASP A 286 -7.83 -54.36 50.35
N ASP A 287 -7.48 -54.91 49.18
CA ASP A 287 -7.84 -56.28 48.77
C ASP A 287 -6.87 -57.36 49.29
N PHE A 288 -5.80 -56.97 50.01
CA PHE A 288 -4.73 -57.88 50.47
C PHE A 288 -4.60 -58.06 51.99
N ASN A 289 -5.52 -57.50 52.80
CA ASN A 289 -5.62 -57.72 54.26
C ASN A 289 -6.93 -58.41 54.64
#